data_AF-A0A2Z6Q7P1-F1
#
_entry.id   AF-A0A2Z6Q7P1-F1
#
_cell.length_a   1.000
_cell.length_b   1.000
_cell.length_c   1.000
_cell.angle_alpha   90.00
_cell.angle_beta   90.00
_cell.angle_gamma   90.00
#
_symmetry.space_group_name_H-M   'P 1'
#
loop_
_entity.id
_entity.type
_entity.pdbx_description
1 polymer ?
#
loop_
_entity_poly.entity_id
_entity_poly.type
_entity_poly.pdbx_seq_one_letter_code
_entity_poly.pdbx_strand_id
1 'polypeptide(L)'
;MKKLFQYLEERDSLNVFSLNGISLAKVNRTIIETTAKSAHMYKMTKSEMKKLEQDMRGLINNPKYSDVEILCEGEKKFYAHRAILGTRSNVFHDLLYNGMKETQISFPKINSSAMEVVLEFIYTGSVKESLTKDNIVEAFYAADFFQLSVLQDFITQTIKNANFAENYSPELLSKVSEKLSLTEDNILLNSFVEAAFH
;
A
#
# COMPACT_ATOMS: atom_id res chain seq x y z
N MET A 1 10.32 -31.64 -0.81
CA MET A 1 11.45 -31.74 0.14
C MET A 1 11.79 -33.19 0.47
N LYS A 2 10.99 -33.95 1.25
CA LYS A 2 11.31 -35.37 1.58
C LYS A 2 11.62 -36.27 0.37
N LYS A 3 10.81 -36.18 -0.71
CA LYS A 3 11.05 -36.90 -1.97
C LYS A 3 12.32 -36.49 -2.73
N LEU A 4 12.76 -35.23 -2.56
CA LEU A 4 13.98 -34.71 -3.19
C LEU A 4 15.23 -35.22 -2.45
N PHE A 5 15.16 -35.35 -1.12
CA PHE A 5 16.24 -35.93 -0.31
C PHE A 5 16.46 -37.42 -0.63
N GLN A 6 15.37 -38.20 -0.72
CA GLN A 6 15.44 -39.63 -1.07
C GLN A 6 16.02 -39.87 -2.48
N TYR A 7 15.66 -39.03 -3.46
CA TYR A 7 16.22 -39.07 -4.82
C TYR A 7 17.72 -38.76 -4.87
N LEU A 8 18.22 -37.90 -3.98
CA LEU A 8 19.63 -37.53 -3.92
C LEU A 8 20.48 -38.59 -3.21
N GLU A 9 19.94 -39.27 -2.19
CA GLU A 9 20.59 -40.40 -1.51
C GLU A 9 20.77 -41.61 -2.46
N GLU A 10 19.80 -41.91 -3.32
CA GLU A 10 19.92 -43.00 -4.30
C GLU A 10 21.05 -42.77 -5.32
N ARG A 11 21.38 -41.51 -5.65
CA ARG A 11 22.46 -41.16 -6.58
C ARG A 11 23.86 -41.09 -5.96
N ASP A 12 23.99 -41.04 -4.64
CA ASP A 12 25.28 -41.08 -3.94
C ASP A 12 26.05 -42.40 -4.16
N SER A 13 25.33 -43.46 -4.57
CA SER A 13 25.91 -44.76 -4.95
C SER A 13 26.67 -44.77 -6.29
N LEU A 14 26.63 -43.67 -7.07
CA LEU A 14 27.23 -43.53 -8.40
C LEU A 14 28.16 -42.31 -8.48
N ASN A 15 29.19 -42.24 -7.63
CA ASN A 15 30.17 -41.13 -7.63
C ASN A 15 31.16 -41.21 -8.81
N VAL A 16 30.98 -40.39 -9.86
CA VAL A 16 32.04 -40.11 -10.87
C VAL A 16 32.25 -38.61 -11.16
N PHE A 17 31.46 -37.70 -10.61
CA PHE A 17 31.60 -36.27 -10.93
C PHE A 17 31.97 -35.45 -9.68
N SER A 18 33.20 -34.94 -9.66
CA SER A 18 33.65 -33.92 -8.70
C SER A 18 33.99 -32.64 -9.46
N LEU A 19 33.57 -31.49 -8.93
CA LEU A 19 34.01 -30.18 -9.39
C LEU A 19 35.02 -29.68 -8.36
N ASN A 20 36.26 -29.42 -8.79
CA ASN A 20 37.34 -28.93 -7.92
C ASN A 20 37.57 -29.76 -6.64
N GLY A 21 37.39 -31.08 -6.70
CA GLY A 21 37.59 -31.98 -5.56
C GLY A 21 36.44 -32.04 -4.54
N ILE A 22 35.31 -31.36 -4.79
CA ILE A 22 34.11 -31.44 -3.96
C ILE A 22 33.10 -32.39 -4.62
N SER A 23 32.59 -33.38 -3.88
CA SER A 23 31.50 -34.26 -4.35
C SER A 23 30.24 -33.45 -4.62
N LEU A 24 29.58 -33.73 -5.76
CA LEU A 24 28.30 -33.12 -6.13
C LEU A 24 27.23 -33.23 -5.04
N ALA A 25 27.24 -34.29 -4.22
CA ALA A 25 26.29 -34.44 -3.13
C ALA A 25 26.51 -33.43 -2.01
N LYS A 26 27.78 -33.09 -1.72
CA LYS A 26 28.13 -32.04 -0.75
C LYS A 26 27.73 -30.66 -1.27
N VAL A 27 27.89 -30.41 -2.57
CA VAL A 27 27.41 -29.19 -3.23
C VAL A 27 25.87 -29.10 -3.13
N ASN A 28 25.15 -30.16 -3.51
CA ASN A 28 23.69 -30.20 -3.47
C ASN A 28 23.13 -30.02 -2.06
N ARG A 29 23.71 -30.69 -1.05
CA ARG A 29 23.34 -30.52 0.35
C ARG A 29 23.49 -29.05 0.79
N THR A 30 24.62 -28.43 0.47
CA THR A 30 24.90 -27.02 0.81
C THR A 30 23.89 -26.07 0.15
N ILE A 31 23.56 -26.29 -1.13
CA ILE A 31 22.55 -25.50 -1.85
C ILE A 31 21.17 -25.64 -1.19
N ILE A 32 20.76 -26.86 -0.86
CA ILE A 32 19.46 -27.12 -0.22
C ILE A 32 19.38 -26.46 1.15
N GLU A 33 20.41 -26.59 1.98
CA GLU A 33 20.47 -25.96 3.30
C GLU A 33 20.44 -24.43 3.20
N THR A 34 21.18 -23.85 2.26
CA THR A 34 21.22 -22.40 2.02
C THR A 34 19.85 -21.89 1.54
N THR A 35 19.21 -22.61 0.63
CA THR A 35 17.87 -22.28 0.11
C THR A 35 16.79 -22.43 1.18
N ALA A 36 16.90 -23.43 2.06
CA ALA A 36 15.98 -23.59 3.19
C ALA A 36 16.15 -22.47 4.22
N LYS A 37 17.40 -22.07 4.52
CA LYS A 37 17.70 -20.93 5.40
C LYS A 37 17.16 -19.62 4.84
N SER A 38 17.34 -19.34 3.54
CA SER A 38 16.80 -18.13 2.91
C SER A 38 15.27 -18.10 2.91
N ALA A 39 14.62 -19.23 2.63
CA ALA A 39 13.16 -19.35 2.70
C ALA A 39 12.62 -19.17 4.14
N HIS A 40 13.33 -19.73 5.14
CA HIS A 40 12.96 -19.55 6.55
C HIS A 40 13.11 -18.09 6.99
N MET A 41 14.23 -17.46 6.64
CA MET A 41 14.48 -16.03 6.90
C MET A 41 13.40 -15.15 6.25
N TYR A 42 13.08 -15.38 4.97
CA TYR A 42 12.00 -14.68 4.27
C TYR A 42 10.64 -14.84 4.97
N LYS A 43 10.33 -16.05 5.47
CA LYS A 43 9.08 -16.29 6.20
C LYS A 43 9.03 -15.52 7.52
N MET A 44 10.12 -15.51 8.28
CA MET A 44 10.22 -14.75 9.54
C MET A 44 10.10 -13.24 9.30
N THR A 45 10.81 -12.69 8.31
CA THR A 45 10.71 -11.26 7.99
C THR A 45 9.31 -10.88 7.51
N LYS A 46 8.68 -11.73 6.69
CA LYS A 46 7.29 -11.52 6.25
C LYS A 46 6.30 -11.50 7.41
N SER A 47 6.47 -12.37 8.43
CA SER A 47 5.60 -12.33 9.60
C SER A 47 5.78 -11.08 10.46
N GLU A 48 7.02 -10.62 10.64
CA GLU A 48 7.30 -9.41 11.41
C GLU A 48 6.80 -8.15 10.69
N MET A 49 6.98 -8.05 9.37
CA MET A 49 6.39 -6.96 8.58
C MET A 49 4.86 -6.91 8.71
N LYS A 50 4.19 -8.08 8.74
CA LYS A 50 2.74 -8.13 8.91
C LYS A 50 2.30 -7.65 10.30
N LYS A 51 3.04 -8.01 11.36
CA LYS A 51 2.76 -7.51 12.71
C LYS A 51 2.95 -6.00 12.79
N LEU A 52 4.05 -5.49 12.25
CA LEU A 52 4.31 -4.05 12.19
C LEU A 52 3.19 -3.30 11.46
N GLU A 53 2.71 -3.83 10.34
CA GLU A 53 1.56 -3.26 9.60
C GLU A 53 0.31 -3.19 10.49
N GLN A 54 0.04 -4.24 11.28
CA GLN A 54 -1.10 -4.29 12.20
C GLN A 54 -0.93 -3.32 13.38
N ASP A 55 0.27 -3.26 13.97
CA ASP A 55 0.59 -2.33 15.06
C ASP A 55 0.42 -0.89 14.59
N MET A 56 0.94 -0.55 13.40
CA MET A 56 0.79 0.78 12.79
C MET A 56 -0.66 1.10 12.45
N ARG A 57 -1.44 0.12 11.95
CA ARG A 57 -2.88 0.30 11.72
C ARG A 57 -3.62 0.64 13.02
N GLY A 58 -3.24 0.03 14.15
CA GLY A 58 -3.81 0.31 15.47
C GLY A 58 -3.51 1.71 16.03
N LEU A 59 -2.59 2.47 15.40
CA LEU A 59 -2.32 3.86 15.74
C LEU A 59 -3.26 4.84 15.03
N ILE A 60 -3.91 4.42 13.95
CA ILE A 60 -4.83 5.28 13.19
C ILE A 60 -6.00 5.67 14.09
N ASN A 61 -6.31 6.97 14.14
CA ASN A 61 -7.40 7.53 14.92
C ASN A 61 -7.33 7.15 16.42
N ASN A 62 -6.12 6.95 16.95
CA ASN A 62 -5.90 6.61 18.34
C ASN A 62 -5.51 7.86 19.15
N PRO A 63 -6.44 8.45 19.93
CA PRO A 63 -6.18 9.70 20.66
C PRO A 63 -5.09 9.57 21.72
N LYS A 64 -4.79 8.35 22.20
CA LYS A 64 -3.82 8.14 23.28
C LYS A 64 -2.39 8.53 22.89
N TYR A 65 -2.01 8.31 21.64
CA TYR A 65 -0.64 8.50 21.15
C TYR A 65 -0.50 9.67 20.16
N SER A 66 -1.63 10.24 19.74
CA SER A 66 -1.69 11.29 18.73
C SER A 66 -1.27 12.65 19.29
N ASP A 67 -0.60 13.43 18.46
CA ASP A 67 -0.12 14.78 18.77
C ASP A 67 -0.65 15.85 17.79
N VAL A 68 -1.55 15.46 16.88
CA VAL A 68 -2.29 16.36 15.99
C VAL A 68 -3.69 15.83 15.71
N GLU A 69 -4.63 16.77 15.57
CA GLU A 69 -5.99 16.52 15.12
C GLU A 69 -6.17 17.00 13.66
N ILE A 70 -6.94 16.25 12.87
CA ILE A 70 -7.28 16.60 11.49
C ILE A 70 -8.79 16.80 11.39
N LEU A 71 -9.23 17.99 11.00
CA LEU A 71 -10.63 18.31 10.72
C LEU A 71 -10.91 18.23 9.22
N CYS A 72 -11.81 17.36 8.82
CA CYS A 72 -12.23 17.18 7.43
C CYS A 72 -13.53 17.92 7.11
N GLU A 73 -13.98 17.82 5.86
CA GLU A 73 -15.34 18.22 5.47
C GLU A 73 -16.39 17.59 6.41
N GLY A 74 -17.41 18.37 6.78
CA GLY A 74 -18.43 17.95 7.74
C GLY A 74 -17.95 17.90 9.20
N GLU A 75 -16.84 18.58 9.51
CA GLU A 75 -16.26 18.70 10.87
C GLU A 75 -15.86 17.37 11.53
N LYS A 76 -15.76 16.29 10.75
CA LYS A 76 -15.27 15.01 11.29
C LYS A 76 -13.79 15.13 11.64
N LYS A 77 -13.47 14.70 12.87
CA LYS A 77 -12.14 14.76 13.47
C LYS A 77 -11.43 13.40 13.39
N PHE A 78 -10.14 13.43 13.07
CA PHE A 78 -9.23 12.30 13.15
C PHE A 78 -8.03 12.62 14.05
N TYR A 79 -7.58 11.63 14.82
CA TYR A 79 -6.35 11.72 15.61
C TYR A 79 -5.18 11.09 14.84
N ALA A 80 -4.06 11.80 14.76
CA ALA A 80 -2.88 11.35 14.02
C ALA A 80 -1.54 11.79 14.65
N HIS A 81 -0.44 11.37 14.02
CA HIS A 81 0.92 11.59 14.49
C HIS A 81 1.69 12.46 13.49
N ARG A 82 2.16 13.63 13.93
CA ARG A 82 2.85 14.62 13.09
C ARG A 82 4.10 14.04 12.42
N ALA A 83 4.85 13.23 13.16
CA ALA A 83 6.06 12.59 12.65
C ALA A 83 5.76 11.63 11.48
N ILE A 84 4.69 10.84 11.58
CA ILE A 84 4.32 9.88 10.54
C ILE A 84 3.79 10.63 9.32
N LEU A 85 2.85 11.57 9.52
CA LEU A 85 2.28 12.37 8.43
C LEU A 85 3.36 13.12 7.63
N GLY A 86 4.20 13.90 8.33
CA GLY A 86 5.23 14.73 7.68
C GLY A 86 6.39 13.94 7.08
N THR A 87 6.59 12.67 7.46
CA THR A 87 7.58 11.80 6.80
C THR A 87 7.04 11.19 5.51
N ARG A 88 5.71 11.03 5.41
CA ARG A 88 5.05 10.26 4.36
C ARG A 88 4.37 11.12 3.30
N SER A 89 4.27 12.43 3.54
CA SER A 89 3.70 13.41 2.61
C SER A 89 4.36 14.76 2.79
N ASN A 90 4.85 15.34 1.70
CA ASN A 90 5.44 16.68 1.71
C ASN A 90 4.41 17.75 2.07
N VAL A 91 3.15 17.57 1.67
CA VAL A 91 2.07 18.51 2.02
C VAL A 91 1.83 18.56 3.53
N PHE A 92 1.78 17.39 4.18
CA PHE A 92 1.74 17.35 5.64
C PHE A 92 3.04 17.86 6.27
N HIS A 93 4.20 17.59 5.68
CA HIS A 93 5.49 18.11 6.15
C HIS A 93 5.46 19.63 6.21
N ASP A 94 5.16 20.26 5.08
CA ASP A 94 5.17 21.71 4.93
C ASP A 94 4.17 22.36 5.87
N LEU A 95 2.96 21.80 5.98
CA LEU A 95 1.94 22.32 6.88
C LEU A 95 2.32 22.21 8.37
N LEU A 96 2.94 21.09 8.76
CA LEU A 96 3.21 20.81 10.18
C LEU A 96 4.54 21.37 10.67
N TYR A 97 5.51 21.61 9.79
CA TYR A 97 6.89 21.95 10.16
C TYR A 97 7.40 23.29 9.59
N ASN A 98 6.74 23.93 8.62
CA ASN A 98 7.19 25.23 8.07
C ASN A 98 6.65 26.46 8.84
N GLY A 99 6.21 26.31 10.09
CA GLY A 99 5.60 27.40 10.86
C GLY A 99 5.37 27.11 12.34
N MET A 100 4.27 27.64 12.88
CA MET A 100 3.88 27.42 14.28
C MET A 100 3.45 25.98 14.52
N LYS A 101 3.65 25.50 15.75
CA LYS A 101 3.28 24.14 16.16
C LYS A 101 1.75 24.01 16.26
N GLU A 102 1.09 23.78 15.13
CA GLU A 102 -0.36 23.54 15.11
C GLU A 102 -0.69 22.20 15.75
N THR A 103 -1.66 22.22 16.67
CA THR A 103 -2.24 21.02 17.30
C THR A 103 -3.43 20.48 16.53
N GLN A 104 -3.95 21.25 15.57
CA GLN A 104 -5.09 20.90 14.74
C GLN A 104 -4.91 21.51 13.35
N ILE A 105 -5.10 20.69 12.30
CA ILE A 105 -5.07 21.09 10.90
C ILE A 105 -6.43 20.81 10.24
N SER A 106 -6.79 21.55 9.19
CA SER A 106 -8.10 21.42 8.55
C SER A 106 -8.03 21.28 7.03
N PHE A 107 -8.82 20.35 6.50
CA PHE A 107 -9.00 20.08 5.08
C PHE A 107 -10.49 20.08 4.72
N PRO A 108 -11.12 21.26 4.61
CA PRO A 108 -12.57 21.36 4.39
C PRO A 108 -13.04 20.83 3.03
N LYS A 109 -12.11 20.61 2.08
CA LYS A 109 -12.38 20.05 0.74
C LYS A 109 -12.13 18.54 0.65
N ILE A 110 -11.62 17.91 1.72
CA ILE A 110 -11.38 16.48 1.79
C ILE A 110 -12.45 15.87 2.67
N ASN A 111 -13.24 14.97 2.09
CA ASN A 111 -14.25 14.24 2.84
C ASN A 111 -13.61 13.21 3.79
N SER A 112 -14.37 12.79 4.79
CA SER A 112 -13.83 11.90 5.82
C SER A 112 -13.48 10.51 5.30
N SER A 113 -14.20 9.98 4.31
CA SER A 113 -13.95 8.66 3.76
C SER A 113 -12.65 8.63 2.94
N ALA A 114 -12.35 9.68 2.18
CA ALA A 114 -11.07 9.82 1.50
C ALA A 114 -9.91 10.02 2.49
N MET A 115 -10.13 10.79 3.57
CA MET A 115 -9.11 10.93 4.63
C MET A 115 -8.81 9.58 5.31
N GLU A 116 -9.81 8.72 5.53
CA GLU A 116 -9.59 7.35 6.05
C GLU A 116 -8.66 6.54 5.14
N VAL A 117 -8.84 6.64 3.82
CA VAL A 117 -7.95 6.00 2.83
C VAL A 117 -6.53 6.55 2.90
N VAL A 118 -6.40 7.88 2.94
CA VAL A 118 -5.10 8.56 3.05
C VAL A 118 -4.37 8.14 4.32
N LEU A 119 -5.06 8.11 5.46
CA LEU A 119 -4.46 7.71 6.74
C LEU A 119 -4.11 6.22 6.75
N GLU A 120 -4.96 5.33 6.24
CA GLU A 120 -4.61 3.90 6.13
C GLU A 120 -3.33 3.71 5.31
N PHE A 121 -3.23 4.40 4.17
CA PHE A 121 -2.05 4.33 3.31
C PHE A 121 -0.79 4.90 3.98
N ILE A 122 -0.90 6.06 4.64
CA ILE A 122 0.25 6.70 5.29
C ILE A 122 0.86 5.79 6.36
N TYR A 123 0.03 5.13 7.16
CA TYR A 123 0.47 4.30 8.28
C TYR A 123 0.90 2.90 7.85
N THR A 124 0.25 2.31 6.86
CA THR A 124 0.44 0.88 6.53
C THR A 124 1.14 0.65 5.19
N GLY A 125 1.25 1.68 4.35
CA GLY A 125 1.72 1.56 2.97
C GLY A 125 0.78 0.80 2.04
N SER A 126 -0.45 0.50 2.48
CA SER A 126 -1.47 -0.22 1.73
C SER A 126 -2.86 0.32 2.07
N VAL A 127 -3.85 0.01 1.24
CA VAL A 127 -5.26 0.26 1.54
C VAL A 127 -6.03 -1.02 1.32
N LYS A 128 -6.70 -1.52 2.37
CA LYS A 128 -7.41 -2.81 2.32
C LYS A 128 -8.86 -2.67 2.73
N GLU A 129 -9.13 -1.85 3.75
CA GLU A 129 -10.44 -1.76 4.39
C GLU A 129 -11.16 -0.45 4.06
N SER A 130 -10.39 0.63 3.89
CA SER A 130 -10.95 1.98 3.70
C SER A 130 -11.39 2.30 2.27
N LEU A 131 -10.76 1.70 1.25
CA LEU A 131 -11.04 2.01 -0.16
C LEU A 131 -12.26 1.22 -0.66
N THR A 132 -13.30 1.93 -1.10
CA THR A 132 -14.55 1.35 -1.59
C THR A 132 -14.94 1.97 -2.93
N LYS A 133 -15.96 1.41 -3.59
CA LYS A 133 -16.49 1.98 -4.85
C LYS A 133 -17.00 3.41 -4.67
N ASP A 134 -17.59 3.69 -3.50
CA ASP A 134 -18.29 4.94 -3.25
C ASP A 134 -17.35 6.12 -2.98
N ASN A 135 -16.11 5.83 -2.56
CA ASN A 135 -15.10 6.81 -2.20
C ASN A 135 -13.86 6.80 -3.11
N ILE A 136 -13.80 5.94 -4.13
CA ILE A 136 -12.60 5.73 -4.95
C ILE A 136 -12.17 7.00 -5.70
N VAL A 137 -13.14 7.80 -6.15
CA VAL A 137 -12.90 9.06 -6.86
C VAL A 137 -12.34 10.10 -5.89
N GLU A 138 -12.98 10.27 -4.74
CA GLU A 138 -12.55 11.21 -3.71
C GLU A 138 -11.20 10.82 -3.10
N ALA A 139 -10.94 9.53 -2.94
CA ALA A 139 -9.66 9.00 -2.51
C ALA A 139 -8.54 9.28 -3.52
N PHE A 140 -8.82 9.18 -4.83
CA PHE A 140 -7.84 9.53 -5.86
C PHE A 140 -7.44 11.01 -5.79
N TYR A 141 -8.42 11.91 -5.69
CA TYR A 141 -8.14 13.35 -5.57
C TYR A 141 -7.48 13.72 -4.24
N ALA A 142 -7.82 13.03 -3.14
CA ALA A 142 -7.11 13.23 -1.88
C ALA A 142 -5.66 12.74 -1.97
N ALA A 143 -5.41 11.60 -2.62
CA ALA A 143 -4.07 11.10 -2.87
C ALA A 143 -3.24 12.10 -3.70
N ASP A 144 -3.85 12.73 -4.71
CA ASP A 144 -3.24 13.83 -5.48
C ASP A 144 -2.87 15.01 -4.58
N PHE A 145 -3.87 15.51 -3.83
CA PHE A 145 -3.72 16.65 -2.96
C PHE A 145 -2.61 16.46 -1.93
N PHE A 146 -2.48 15.26 -1.36
CA PHE A 146 -1.43 14.93 -0.39
C PHE A 146 -0.12 14.44 -1.02
N GLN A 147 -0.01 14.47 -2.36
CA GLN A 147 1.15 14.03 -3.14
C GLN A 147 1.56 12.57 -2.87
N LEU A 148 0.57 11.68 -2.78
CA LEU A 148 0.72 10.25 -2.54
C LEU A 148 0.63 9.46 -3.86
N SER A 149 1.62 9.62 -4.75
CA SER A 149 1.62 9.02 -6.10
C SER A 149 1.43 7.51 -6.10
N VAL A 150 2.07 6.78 -5.18
CA VAL A 150 1.91 5.32 -5.06
C VAL A 150 0.46 4.92 -4.73
N LEU A 151 -0.26 5.75 -3.97
CA LEU A 151 -1.68 5.52 -3.70
C LEU A 151 -2.53 5.83 -4.93
N GLN A 152 -2.22 6.89 -5.69
CA GLN A 152 -2.90 7.18 -6.96
C GLN A 152 -2.73 6.02 -7.94
N ASP A 153 -1.49 5.53 -8.12
CA ASP A 153 -1.18 4.40 -8.98
C ASP A 153 -1.96 3.16 -8.55
N PHE A 154 -2.01 2.87 -7.24
CA PHE A 154 -2.79 1.76 -6.71
C PHE A 154 -4.28 1.90 -7.02
N ILE A 155 -4.86 3.08 -6.85
CA ILE A 155 -6.28 3.34 -7.14
C ILE A 155 -6.55 3.19 -8.64
N THR A 156 -5.69 3.76 -9.49
CA THR A 156 -5.77 3.61 -10.95
C THR A 156 -5.68 2.15 -11.38
N GLN A 157 -4.77 1.37 -10.80
CA GLN A 157 -4.67 -0.06 -11.09
C GLN A 157 -5.90 -0.83 -10.59
N THR A 158 -6.46 -0.44 -9.46
CA THR A 158 -7.71 -1.04 -8.94
C THR A 158 -8.88 -0.77 -9.89
N ILE A 159 -8.96 0.44 -10.44
CA ILE A 159 -9.94 0.86 -11.45
C ILE A 159 -9.81 0.06 -12.74
N LYS A 160 -8.57 -0.16 -13.23
CA LYS A 160 -8.30 -0.90 -14.48
C LYS A 160 -8.51 -2.40 -14.36
N ASN A 161 -8.10 -3.00 -13.23
CA ASN A 161 -8.06 -4.46 -13.07
C ASN A 161 -9.39 -5.07 -12.68
N ALA A 162 -10.24 -4.30 -12.02
CA ALA A 162 -11.57 -4.77 -11.74
C ALA A 162 -12.40 -4.49 -13.01
N ASN A 163 -13.24 -5.45 -13.43
CA ASN A 163 -14.27 -5.30 -14.48
C ASN A 163 -15.32 -4.26 -14.03
N PHE A 164 -14.89 -3.05 -13.67
CA PHE A 164 -15.74 -1.92 -13.40
C PHE A 164 -16.32 -1.36 -14.68
N ALA A 165 -15.80 -1.73 -15.86
CA ALA A 165 -16.41 -1.44 -17.17
C ALA A 165 -17.92 -1.66 -17.18
N GLU A 166 -18.35 -2.83 -16.71
CA GLU A 166 -19.75 -3.23 -16.63
C GLU A 166 -20.49 -2.64 -15.41
N ASN A 167 -19.77 -2.00 -14.49
CA ASN A 167 -20.27 -1.49 -13.21
C ASN A 167 -20.01 0.01 -12.97
N TYR A 168 -19.61 0.78 -14.00
CA TYR A 168 -19.57 2.22 -13.91
C TYR A 168 -21.00 2.73 -13.86
N SER A 169 -21.48 2.91 -12.63
CA SER A 169 -22.76 3.54 -12.42
C SER A 169 -22.67 4.96 -12.99
N PRO A 170 -23.73 5.48 -13.65
CA PRO A 170 -23.78 6.85 -14.14
C PRO A 170 -23.37 7.89 -13.08
N GLU A 171 -23.59 7.58 -11.80
CA GLU A 171 -23.20 8.41 -10.66
C GLU A 171 -21.68 8.55 -10.53
N LEU A 172 -20.88 7.50 -10.77
CA LEU A 172 -19.41 7.61 -10.74
C LEU A 172 -18.89 8.47 -11.89
N LEU A 173 -19.46 8.31 -13.09
CA LEU A 173 -19.11 9.13 -14.24
C LEU A 173 -19.50 10.60 -14.02
N SER A 174 -20.65 10.87 -13.38
CA SER A 174 -21.06 12.22 -12.98
C SER A 174 -20.08 12.82 -11.96
N LYS A 175 -19.72 12.08 -10.90
CA LYS A 175 -18.76 12.54 -9.89
C LYS A 175 -17.39 12.86 -10.48
N VAL A 176 -16.91 12.01 -11.40
CA VAL A 176 -15.67 12.26 -12.12
C VAL A 176 -15.83 13.55 -12.92
N SER A 177 -16.86 13.65 -13.77
CA SER A 177 -17.17 14.83 -14.60
C SER A 177 -17.24 16.15 -13.83
N GLU A 178 -17.90 16.15 -12.67
CA GLU A 178 -17.98 17.31 -11.77
C GLU A 178 -16.61 17.71 -11.20
N LYS A 179 -15.71 16.76 -10.96
CA LYS A 179 -14.34 17.04 -10.52
C LYS A 179 -13.40 17.39 -11.68
N LEU A 180 -13.69 16.94 -12.92
CA LEU A 180 -12.91 17.30 -14.13
C LEU A 180 -12.96 18.80 -14.43
N SER A 181 -14.03 19.49 -14.05
CA SER A 181 -14.15 20.94 -14.27
C SER A 181 -13.21 21.75 -13.35
N LEU A 182 -12.42 21.08 -12.49
CA LEU A 182 -11.54 21.68 -11.50
C LEU A 182 -10.05 21.33 -11.69
N THR A 183 -9.67 20.47 -12.65
CA THR A 183 -8.27 20.01 -12.85
C THR A 183 -7.91 19.79 -14.32
N GLU A 184 -6.75 20.28 -14.78
CA GLU A 184 -6.33 20.24 -16.19
C GLU A 184 -5.85 18.84 -16.68
N ASP A 185 -5.39 17.96 -15.78
CA ASP A 185 -4.83 16.64 -16.12
C ASP A 185 -5.75 15.47 -15.72
N ASN A 186 -6.36 14.82 -16.71
CA ASN A 186 -7.42 13.82 -16.52
C ASN A 186 -6.91 12.36 -16.56
N ILE A 187 -5.85 12.07 -15.79
CA ILE A 187 -5.27 10.71 -15.65
C ILE A 187 -6.32 9.69 -15.17
N LEU A 188 -7.20 10.13 -14.27
CA LEU A 188 -8.28 9.32 -13.74
C LEU A 188 -9.34 8.99 -14.80
N LEU A 189 -9.72 9.96 -15.64
CA LEU A 189 -10.66 9.76 -16.74
C LEU A 189 -10.12 8.75 -17.76
N ASN A 190 -8.85 8.89 -18.15
CA ASN A 190 -8.22 7.95 -19.08
C ASN A 190 -8.24 6.53 -18.51
N SER A 191 -8.01 6.39 -17.22
CA SER A 191 -8.09 5.09 -16.53
C SER A 191 -9.50 4.52 -16.52
N PHE A 192 -10.53 5.36 -16.36
CA PHE A 192 -11.94 4.96 -16.44
C PHE A 192 -12.37 4.58 -17.86
N VAL A 193 -11.95 5.35 -18.86
CA VAL A 193 -12.18 5.10 -20.28
C VAL A 193 -11.53 3.77 -20.68
N GLU A 194 -10.24 3.58 -20.39
CA GLU A 194 -9.53 2.32 -20.66
C GLU A 194 -10.22 1.12 -20.01
N ALA A 195 -10.70 1.28 -18.77
CA ALA A 195 -11.45 0.24 -18.09
C ALA A 195 -12.80 -0.05 -18.79
N ALA A 196 -13.52 0.96 -19.30
CA ALA A 196 -14.84 0.80 -19.91
C ALA A 196 -14.83 0.11 -21.30
N PHE A 197 -13.70 0.11 -22.01
CA PHE A 197 -13.56 -0.44 -23.36
C PHE A 197 -12.85 -1.80 -23.42
N HIS A 198 -12.63 -2.44 -22.26
CA HIS A 198 -12.05 -3.79 -22.12
C HIS A 198 -13.01 -4.74 -21.40
#